data_AF-A0A9P7DMY9-F1
#
_entry.id   AF-A0A9P7DMY9-F1
#
_cell.length_a   1.000
_cell.length_b   1.000
_cell.length_c   1.000
_cell.angle_alpha   90.00
_cell.angle_beta   90.00
_cell.angle_gamma   90.00
#
_symmetry.space_group_name_H-M   'P 1'
#
loop_
_entity.id
_entity.type
_entity.pdbx_description
1 polymer ?
#
loop_
_entity_poly.entity_id
_entity_poly.type
_entity_poly.pdbx_seq_one_letter_code
_entity_poly.pdbx_strand_id
1 'polypeptide(L)'
;FFELTSVEDFVQQLRDKKRQLETSFVTEDEPFVLVHGDFHGRNIIMRGTQVQAVLDWEFAGAYPLGELLGWMGVDVLEVVDDESEEDNVLWSREIVRMVEETARQRGWDEKELALLLGNGYPVLGQARIEMVPSDP
;
A
#
# COMPACT_ATOMS: atom_id res chain seq x y z
N PHE A 1 27.36 -3.33 -4.26
CA PHE A 1 28.30 -2.57 -5.10
C PHE A 1 27.53 -1.40 -5.68
N PHE A 2 27.85 -0.16 -5.28
CA PHE A 2 27.29 1.02 -5.95
C PHE A 2 28.12 1.29 -7.20
N GLU A 3 27.50 1.23 -8.38
CA GLU A 3 28.17 1.62 -9.62
C GLU A 3 28.48 3.12 -9.57
N LEU A 4 29.72 3.49 -9.90
CA LEU A 4 30.14 4.88 -10.08
C LEU A 4 29.44 5.47 -11.31
N THR A 5 28.22 5.96 -11.12
CA THR A 5 27.45 6.70 -12.13
C THR A 5 27.67 8.19 -11.90
N SER A 6 27.89 8.97 -12.98
CA SER A 6 27.96 10.43 -12.87
C SER A 6 26.60 11.01 -12.46
N VAL A 7 26.57 12.20 -11.86
CA VAL A 7 25.30 12.85 -11.49
C VAL A 7 24.43 13.07 -12.73
N GLU A 8 25.05 13.42 -13.86
CA GLU A 8 24.38 13.60 -15.15
C GLU A 8 23.74 12.29 -15.65
N ASP A 9 24.48 11.18 -15.61
CA ASP A 9 23.96 9.87 -16.04
C ASP A 9 22.84 9.40 -15.12
N PHE A 10 22.96 9.63 -13.80
CA PHE A 10 21.90 9.29 -12.85
C PHE A 10 20.62 10.11 -13.10
N VAL A 11 20.75 11.42 -13.32
CA VAL A 11 19.62 12.28 -13.67
C VAL A 11 18.98 11.83 -14.98
N GLN A 12 19.78 11.41 -15.96
CA GLN A 12 19.27 10.91 -17.23
C GLN A 12 18.52 9.58 -17.06
N GLN A 13 19.04 8.64 -16.27
CA GLN A 13 18.35 7.40 -15.91
C GLN A 13 16.99 7.67 -15.24
N LEU A 14 16.92 8.62 -14.31
CA LEU A 14 15.66 9.02 -13.68
C LEU A 14 14.66 9.58 -14.69
N ARG A 15 15.11 10.40 -15.64
CA ARG A 15 14.25 10.96 -16.70
C ARG A 15 13.75 9.90 -17.66
N ASP A 16 14.58 8.92 -18.00
CA ASP A 16 14.19 7.81 -18.88
C ASP A 16 13.19 6.89 -18.16
N LYS A 17 13.43 6.55 -16.89
CA LYS A 17 12.50 5.77 -16.06
C LYS A 17 11.16 6.51 -15.88
N LYS A 18 11.18 7.83 -15.68
CA LYS A 18 9.97 8.67 -15.65
C LYS A 18 9.16 8.57 -16.94
N ARG A 19 9.81 8.77 -18.11
CA ARG A 19 9.13 8.66 -19.42
C ARG A 19 8.55 7.27 -19.66
N GLN A 20 9.28 6.23 -19.27
CA GLN A 20 8.78 4.86 -19.36
C GLN A 20 7.48 4.69 -18.55
N LEU A 21 7.48 5.15 -17.29
CA LEU A 21 6.31 5.11 -16.42
C LEU A 21 5.12 5.90 -16.98
N GLU A 22 5.36 7.10 -17.52
CA GLU A 22 4.31 7.93 -18.15
C GLU A 22 3.62 7.21 -19.33
N THR A 23 4.33 6.32 -20.03
CA THR A 23 3.77 5.56 -21.17
C THR A 23 3.16 4.22 -20.80
N SER A 24 3.60 3.61 -19.70
CA SER A 24 3.10 2.30 -19.24
C SER A 24 1.93 2.41 -18.26
N PHE A 25 1.80 3.55 -17.59
CA PHE A 25 0.81 3.77 -16.55
C PHE A 25 -0.38 4.55 -17.12
N VAL A 26 -1.26 3.83 -17.82
CA VAL A 26 -2.61 4.35 -18.10
C VAL A 26 -3.41 4.12 -16.82
N THR A 27 -3.44 5.11 -15.94
CA THR A 27 -4.49 5.15 -14.92
C THR A 27 -5.79 5.27 -15.66
N GLU A 28 -6.68 4.30 -15.50
CA GLU A 28 -8.12 4.60 -15.61
C GLU A 28 -8.43 5.82 -14.71
N ASP A 29 -9.56 6.51 -14.91
CA ASP A 29 -10.02 7.57 -13.98
C ASP A 29 -10.31 6.96 -12.60
N GLU A 30 -9.24 6.64 -11.88
CA GLU A 30 -9.19 6.06 -10.55
C GLU A 30 -8.92 7.20 -9.56
N PRO A 31 -9.74 7.32 -8.51
CA PRO A 31 -9.54 8.36 -7.51
C PRO A 31 -8.23 8.13 -6.75
N PHE A 32 -7.50 9.22 -6.52
CA PHE A 32 -6.41 9.24 -5.57
C PHE A 32 -6.95 9.41 -4.16
N VAL A 33 -6.50 8.56 -3.24
CA VAL A 33 -6.84 8.55 -1.82
C VAL A 33 -5.62 8.82 -0.96
N LEU A 34 -5.85 9.33 0.25
CA LEU A 34 -4.80 9.47 1.25
C LEU A 34 -4.51 8.11 1.88
N VAL A 35 -3.29 7.61 1.73
CA VAL A 35 -2.79 6.38 2.37
C VAL A 35 -1.79 6.76 3.44
N HIS A 36 -1.84 6.07 4.59
CA HIS A 36 -0.96 6.32 5.73
C HIS A 36 0.52 6.01 5.44
N GLY A 37 0.78 5.01 4.60
CA GLY A 37 2.14 4.55 4.27
C GLY A 37 2.67 3.48 5.22
N ASP A 38 2.37 3.59 6.52
CA ASP A 38 2.85 2.67 7.56
C ASP A 38 1.76 2.30 8.60
N PHE A 39 0.64 1.72 8.13
CA PHE A 39 -0.55 1.52 8.97
C PHE A 39 -0.50 0.17 9.72
N HIS A 40 0.12 0.16 10.90
CA HIS A 40 0.20 -1.01 11.76
C HIS A 40 -0.13 -0.70 13.22
N GLY A 41 -0.33 -1.73 14.05
CA GLY A 41 -0.85 -1.58 15.41
C GLY A 41 -0.05 -0.67 16.35
N ARG A 42 1.25 -0.42 16.10
CA ARG A 42 2.04 0.52 16.94
C ARG A 42 1.71 1.99 16.63
N ASN A 43 1.19 2.26 15.44
CA ASN A 43 0.77 3.59 14.99
C ASN A 43 -0.72 3.87 15.29
N ILE A 44 -1.41 2.99 16.02
CA ILE A 44 -2.83 3.14 16.36
C ILE A 44 -3.00 3.22 17.89
N ILE A 45 -3.58 4.32 18.37
CA ILE A 45 -3.99 4.46 19.78
C ILE A 45 -5.45 4.02 19.92
N MET A 46 -5.70 3.06 20.82
CA MET A 46 -7.03 2.49 21.08
C MET A 46 -7.54 2.85 22.49
N ARG A 47 -8.86 3.01 22.64
CA ARG A 47 -9.56 2.99 23.92
C ARG A 47 -10.66 1.93 23.86
N GLY A 48 -10.42 0.79 24.49
CA GLY A 48 -11.27 -0.38 24.32
C GLY A 48 -11.24 -0.81 22.84
N THR A 49 -12.41 -0.84 22.19
CA THR A 49 -12.57 -1.20 20.77
C THR A 49 -12.57 0.00 19.81
N GLN A 50 -12.33 1.22 20.32
CA GLN A 50 -12.38 2.44 19.50
C GLN A 50 -10.98 3.00 19.23
N VAL A 51 -10.67 3.22 17.95
CA VAL A 51 -9.50 4.01 17.52
C VAL A 51 -9.67 5.45 18.01
N GLN A 52 -8.68 5.96 18.74
CA GLN A 52 -8.63 7.33 19.26
C GLN A 52 -7.72 8.22 18.40
N ALA A 53 -6.63 7.67 17.89
CA ALA A 53 -5.68 8.38 17.05
C ALA A 53 -4.91 7.41 16.16
N VAL A 54 -4.45 7.94 15.02
CA VAL A 54 -3.47 7.31 14.12
C VAL A 54 -2.24 8.23 14.10
N LEU A 55 -1.08 7.67 14.44
CA LEU A 55 0.20 8.37 14.60
C LEU A 55 1.08 8.14 13.37
N ASP A 56 2.14 8.93 13.26
CA ASP A 56 3.26 8.67 12.35
C ASP A 56 2.94 8.73 10.84
N TRP A 57 2.51 9.91 10.39
CA TRP A 57 2.09 10.18 9.00
C TRP A 57 3.26 10.52 8.06
N GLU A 58 4.52 10.29 8.43
CA GLU A 58 5.66 10.74 7.62
C GLU A 58 5.81 10.00 6.29
N PHE A 59 5.25 8.79 6.19
CA PHE A 59 5.17 8.00 4.96
C PHE A 59 3.84 8.16 4.21
N ALA A 60 2.97 9.08 4.64
CA ALA A 60 1.67 9.26 4.04
C ALA A 60 1.76 9.90 2.65
N GLY A 61 0.83 9.56 1.77
CA GLY A 61 0.81 10.08 0.41
C GLY A 61 -0.52 9.89 -0.29
N ALA A 62 -0.66 10.54 -1.45
CA ALA A 62 -1.78 10.36 -2.35
C ALA A 62 -1.47 9.23 -3.33
N TYR A 63 -2.27 8.17 -3.32
CA TYR A 63 -2.10 6.99 -4.17
C TYR A 63 -3.43 6.60 -4.83
N PRO A 64 -3.40 5.88 -5.96
CA PRO A 64 -4.61 5.28 -6.52
C PRO A 64 -5.32 4.39 -5.49
N LEU A 65 -6.66 4.35 -5.51
CA LEU A 65 -7.49 3.59 -4.57
C LEU A 65 -7.07 2.11 -4.40
N GLY A 66 -6.65 1.43 -5.47
CA GLY A 66 -6.19 0.04 -5.43
C GLY A 66 -4.90 -0.18 -4.64
N GLU A 67 -4.16 0.89 -4.33
CA GLU A 67 -3.00 0.83 -3.44
C GLU A 67 -3.36 0.90 -1.95
N LEU A 68 -4.64 1.13 -1.60
CA LEU A 68 -5.07 1.29 -0.21
C LEU A 68 -4.89 -0.02 0.59
N LEU A 69 -5.34 -1.13 0.03
CA LEU A 69 -5.04 -2.48 0.54
C LEU A 69 -3.80 -3.06 -0.16
N GLY A 70 -3.65 -2.75 -1.45
CA GLY A 70 -2.50 -3.15 -2.26
C GLY A 70 -2.37 -4.67 -2.43
N TRP A 71 -1.24 -5.09 -2.99
CA TRP A 71 -0.92 -6.51 -3.18
C TRP A 71 -0.70 -7.26 -1.86
N MET A 72 -0.11 -6.60 -0.86
CA MET A 72 0.47 -7.30 0.31
C MET A 72 -0.56 -7.76 1.35
N GLY A 73 -1.83 -7.34 1.23
CA GLY A 73 -2.89 -7.76 2.15
C GLY A 73 -2.71 -7.16 3.55
N VAL A 74 -3.24 -7.86 4.56
CA VAL A 74 -3.20 -7.41 5.97
C VAL A 74 -2.59 -8.48 6.86
N ASP A 75 -1.45 -8.16 7.46
CA ASP A 75 -0.82 -9.00 8.47
C ASP A 75 -1.29 -8.61 9.87
N VAL A 76 -1.61 -9.61 10.68
CA VAL A 76 -2.04 -9.45 12.09
C VAL A 76 -0.97 -9.97 13.03
N LEU A 77 -0.31 -11.07 12.66
CA LEU A 77 0.73 -11.73 13.42
C LEU A 77 2.10 -11.43 12.81
N GLU A 78 3.12 -11.42 13.65
CA GLU A 78 4.50 -11.48 13.18
C GLU A 78 4.76 -12.87 12.59
N VAL A 79 5.29 -12.93 11.37
CA VAL A 79 5.58 -14.19 10.69
C VAL A 79 6.85 -14.80 11.28
N VAL A 80 6.68 -15.84 12.10
CA VAL A 80 7.76 -16.56 12.78
C VAL A 80 7.90 -18.01 12.32
N ASP A 81 6.85 -18.56 11.72
CA ASP A 81 6.76 -19.92 11.16
C ASP A 81 5.62 -20.02 10.11
N ASP A 82 5.53 -21.17 9.44
CA ASP A 82 4.51 -21.43 8.42
C ASP A 82 3.07 -21.33 8.98
N GLU A 83 2.85 -21.65 10.26
CA GLU A 83 1.52 -21.55 10.90
C GLU A 83 1.08 -20.09 11.03
N SER A 84 1.99 -19.20 11.46
CA SER A 84 1.73 -17.76 11.53
C SER A 84 1.48 -17.12 10.15
N GLU A 85 2.12 -17.64 9.10
CA GLU A 85 1.85 -17.22 7.72
C GLU A 85 0.46 -17.67 7.25
N GLU A 86 0.09 -18.93 7.48
CA GLU A 86 -1.25 -19.45 7.18
C GLU A 86 -2.35 -18.68 7.95
N ASP A 87 -2.12 -18.36 9.22
CA ASP A 87 -3.02 -17.54 10.03
C ASP A 87 -3.17 -16.13 9.45
N ASN A 88 -2.08 -15.49 9.02
CA ASN A 88 -2.16 -14.18 8.37
C ASN A 88 -2.96 -14.24 7.07
N VAL A 89 -2.86 -15.31 6.28
CA VAL A 89 -3.71 -15.49 5.09
C VAL A 89 -5.20 -15.57 5.46
N LEU A 90 -5.53 -16.31 6.53
CA LEU A 90 -6.90 -16.41 7.02
C LEU A 90 -7.44 -15.07 7.53
N TRP A 91 -6.65 -14.37 8.34
CA TRP A 91 -7.01 -13.06 8.89
C TRP A 91 -7.10 -11.98 7.82
N SER A 92 -6.14 -11.93 6.89
CA SER A 92 -6.15 -11.01 5.75
C SER A 92 -7.45 -11.15 4.96
N ARG A 93 -7.86 -12.38 4.64
CA ARG A 93 -9.13 -12.64 3.94
C ARG A 93 -10.34 -12.13 4.72
N GLU A 94 -10.37 -12.37 6.03
CA GLU A 94 -11.50 -11.94 6.87
C GLU A 94 -11.56 -10.42 7.02
N ILE A 95 -10.42 -9.76 7.16
CA ILE A 95 -10.33 -8.29 7.24
C ILE A 95 -10.75 -7.65 5.92
N VAL A 96 -10.27 -8.17 4.78
CA VAL A 96 -10.68 -7.69 3.46
C VAL A 96 -12.19 -7.85 3.26
N ARG A 97 -12.79 -8.97 3.73
CA ARG A 97 -14.25 -9.17 3.74
C ARG A 97 -14.97 -8.10 4.56
N MET A 98 -14.48 -7.77 5.76
CA MET A 98 -15.05 -6.71 6.60
C MET A 98 -14.91 -5.32 5.94
N VAL A 99 -13.81 -5.06 5.24
CA VAL A 99 -13.61 -3.82 4.47
C VAL A 99 -14.62 -3.72 3.33
N GLU A 100 -14.81 -4.79 2.55
CA GLU A 100 -15.83 -4.85 1.50
C GLU A 100 -17.23 -4.56 2.05
N GLU A 101 -17.64 -5.25 3.12
CA GLU A 101 -18.95 -5.05 3.74
C GLU A 101 -19.15 -3.60 4.19
N THR A 102 -18.11 -3.00 4.78
CA THR A 102 -18.14 -1.61 5.23
C THR A 102 -18.25 -0.65 4.05
N ALA A 103 -17.52 -0.88 2.96
CA ALA A 103 -17.59 -0.05 1.76
C ALA A 103 -18.99 -0.13 1.11
N ARG A 104 -19.56 -1.33 1.00
CA ARG A 104 -20.94 -1.54 0.52
C ARG A 104 -21.98 -0.81 1.39
N GLN A 105 -21.86 -0.88 2.72
CA GLN A 105 -22.73 -0.16 3.65
C GLN A 105 -22.63 1.37 3.50
N ARG A 106 -21.47 1.87 3.06
CA ARG A 106 -21.25 3.29 2.77
C ARG A 106 -21.72 3.71 1.36
N GLY A 107 -22.25 2.78 0.57
CA GLY A 107 -22.81 3.04 -0.75
C GLY A 107 -21.77 3.15 -1.86
N TRP A 108 -20.61 2.52 -1.69
CA TRP A 108 -19.59 2.45 -2.75
C TRP A 108 -20.11 1.60 -3.92
N ASP A 109 -19.80 2.03 -5.13
CA ASP A 109 -20.22 1.31 -6.34
C ASP A 109 -19.29 0.12 -6.67
N GLU A 110 -19.72 -0.74 -7.60
CA GLU A 110 -18.94 -1.94 -7.96
C GLU A 110 -17.59 -1.62 -8.61
N LYS A 111 -17.44 -0.45 -9.26
CA LYS A 111 -16.15 -0.03 -9.83
C LYS A 111 -15.19 0.36 -8.71
N GLU A 112 -15.66 1.14 -7.74
CA GLU A 112 -14.87 1.52 -6.55
C GLU A 112 -14.47 0.28 -5.72
N LEU A 113 -15.38 -0.68 -5.56
CA LEU A 113 -15.09 -1.94 -4.86
C LEU A 113 -14.07 -2.79 -5.63
N ALA A 114 -14.19 -2.88 -6.96
CA ALA A 114 -13.23 -3.62 -7.78
C ALA A 114 -11.82 -3.01 -7.71
N LEU A 115 -11.71 -1.69 -7.64
CA LEU A 115 -10.45 -0.98 -7.43
C LEU A 115 -9.89 -1.27 -6.02
N LEU A 116 -10.71 -1.05 -4.99
CA LEU A 116 -10.32 -1.24 -3.58
C LEU A 116 -9.83 -2.67 -3.27
N LEU A 117 -10.54 -3.68 -3.78
CA LEU A 117 -10.31 -5.11 -3.49
C LEU A 117 -9.40 -5.78 -4.53
N GLY A 118 -8.93 -5.01 -5.52
CA GLY A 118 -7.99 -5.50 -6.53
C GLY A 118 -6.59 -5.73 -5.95
N ASN A 119 -5.68 -6.25 -6.78
CA ASN A 119 -4.29 -6.53 -6.38
C ASN A 119 -3.38 -5.28 -6.42
N GLY A 120 -3.97 -4.08 -6.52
CA GLY A 120 -3.24 -2.84 -6.80
C GLY A 120 -2.36 -2.92 -8.05
N TYR A 121 -1.29 -2.14 -8.04
CA TYR A 121 -0.28 -2.01 -9.08
C TYR A 121 1.07 -2.50 -8.54
N PRO A 122 1.53 -3.71 -8.92
CA PRO A 122 2.76 -4.31 -8.39
C PRO A 122 3.99 -3.40 -8.47
N VAL A 123 4.08 -2.61 -9.55
CA VAL A 123 5.18 -1.65 -9.78
C VAL A 123 5.15 -0.51 -8.75
N LEU A 124 3.97 -0.01 -8.38
CA LEU A 124 3.84 1.02 -7.35
C LEU A 124 4.12 0.46 -5.95
N GLY A 125 3.58 -0.73 -5.65
CA GLY A 125 3.85 -1.43 -4.39
C GLY A 125 5.35 -1.64 -4.16
N GLN A 126 6.07 -2.13 -5.17
CA GLN A 126 7.53 -2.31 -5.11
C GLN A 126 8.26 -0.98 -4.89
N ALA A 127 7.89 0.08 -5.64
CA ALA A 127 8.51 1.39 -5.50
C ALA A 127 8.30 1.99 -4.10
N ARG A 128 7.18 1.69 -3.43
CA ARG A 128 6.92 2.12 -2.05
C ARG A 128 7.86 1.45 -1.06
N ILE A 129 8.11 0.15 -1.19
CA ILE A 129 9.04 -0.58 -0.31
C ILE A 129 10.47 -0.06 -0.46
N GLU A 130 10.91 0.26 -1.68
CA GLU A 130 12.23 0.83 -1.95
C GLU A 130 12.44 2.22 -1.32
N MET A 131 11.36 2.94 -1.03
CA MET A 131 11.39 4.27 -0.39
C MET A 131 11.45 4.19 1.13
N VAL A 132 11.18 3.02 1.72
CA VAL A 132 11.34 2.80 3.16
C VAL A 132 12.84 2.65 3.44
N PRO A 133 13.43 3.48 4.33
CA PRO A 133 14.82 3.33 4.70
C PRO A 133 15.07 1.91 5.21
N SER A 134 16.11 1.25 4.68
CA SER A 134 16.60 0.04 5.33
C SER A 134 17.17 0.47 6.69
N ASP A 135 16.72 -0.15 7.78
CA ASP A 135 17.36 0.06 9.09
C ASP A 135 18.89 -0.20 8.96
N PRO A 136 19.74 0.61 9.60
CA PRO A 136 21.18 0.43 9.61
C PRO A 136 21.65 -0.82 10.37
#